data_AF-A0A662BL34-F1
#
_entry.id   AF-A0A662BL34-F1
#
_cell.length_a   1.000
_cell.length_b   1.000
_cell.length_c   1.000
_cell.angle_alpha   90.00
_cell.angle_beta   90.00
_cell.angle_gamma   90.00
#
_symmetry.space_group_name_H-M   'P 1'
#
loop_
_entity.id
_entity.type
_entity.pdbx_description
1 polymer ?
#
loop_
_entity_poly.entity_id
_entity_poly.type
_entity_poly.pdbx_seq_one_letter_code
_entity_poly.pdbx_strand_id
1 'polypeptide(L)'
;MAIGLVFVISCKKENKAPATDNKVHSQQLDKMNLYESLDIQHTASTRSDLSYAGILCSGDNIIGAATPYSYGYPDGWTYYKFFGGAGDDIDINLVRITCEMDPAYVLYFGTSATTDGNSAFIYTHSNPDLTYIAFRDDQVPRPAYCAGTCFAYADPGSDVTLPSTGWYTLALFDYVSCGGVSPLLYNLNVSGIAGCTIVIDGCDTYVTSQILETGSMQELIDMCAETARNHGAFVRCVAHLTNDWRAEGLITGEEKGAIMACAATSG
;
A
#
# COMPACT_ATOMS: atom_id res chain seq x y z
N MET A 1 32.84 62.06 -22.61
CA MET A 1 31.37 62.17 -22.76
C MET A 1 30.93 61.02 -23.63
N ALA A 2 30.55 59.89 -23.02
CA ALA A 2 30.17 58.66 -23.71
C ALA A 2 28.69 58.41 -23.46
N ILE A 3 27.90 58.39 -24.53
CA ILE A 3 26.45 58.20 -24.49
C ILE A 3 26.20 56.70 -24.66
N GLY A 4 25.78 56.04 -23.57
CA GLY A 4 25.38 54.64 -23.58
C GLY A 4 23.95 54.50 -24.13
N LEU A 5 23.81 53.75 -25.21
CA LEU A 5 22.54 53.43 -25.85
C LEU A 5 21.94 52.19 -25.16
N VAL A 6 20.79 52.33 -24.50
CA VAL A 6 20.05 51.23 -23.86
C VAL A 6 19.01 50.70 -24.83
N PHE A 7 19.12 49.43 -25.22
CA PHE A 7 18.08 48.71 -25.97
C PHE A 7 17.15 48.01 -25.00
N VAL A 8 15.86 48.35 -25.05
CA VAL A 8 14.79 47.68 -24.28
C VAL A 8 14.08 46.73 -25.23
N ILE A 9 14.26 45.41 -25.05
CA ILE A 9 13.56 44.38 -25.81
C ILE A 9 12.25 44.09 -25.09
N SER A 10 11.14 44.56 -25.67
CA SER A 10 9.78 44.29 -25.20
C SER A 10 9.25 42.99 -25.81
N CYS A 11 9.28 41.89 -25.07
CA CYS A 11 8.56 40.66 -25.44
C CYS A 11 7.05 40.87 -25.22
N LYS A 12 6.28 41.02 -26.31
CA LYS A 12 4.83 40.86 -26.28
C LYS A 12 4.50 39.38 -26.06
N LYS A 13 3.96 39.05 -24.90
CA LYS A 13 3.39 37.74 -24.58
C LYS A 13 2.04 37.63 -25.29
N GLU A 14 1.94 36.80 -26.32
CA GLU A 14 0.66 36.46 -26.95
C GLU A 14 -0.12 35.54 -26.00
N ASN A 15 -1.18 36.08 -25.41
CA ASN A 15 -2.17 35.29 -24.67
C ASN A 15 -3.07 34.56 -25.69
N LYS A 16 -2.69 33.35 -26.10
CA LYS A 16 -3.66 32.41 -26.67
C LYS A 16 -4.43 31.77 -25.51
N ALA A 17 -5.73 31.99 -25.48
CA ALA A 17 -6.63 31.29 -24.57
C ALA A 17 -6.47 29.77 -24.77
N PRO A 18 -6.45 28.97 -23.69
CA PRO A 18 -6.41 27.51 -23.81
C PRO A 18 -7.66 27.06 -24.58
N ALA A 19 -7.44 26.32 -25.67
CA ALA A 19 -8.53 25.64 -26.35
C ALA A 19 -9.08 24.59 -25.38
N THR A 20 -10.30 24.79 -24.91
CA THR A 20 -11.06 23.77 -24.17
C THR A 20 -11.31 22.59 -25.11
N ASP A 21 -10.59 21.50 -24.89
CA ASP A 21 -10.76 20.27 -25.66
C ASP A 21 -12.04 19.54 -25.20
N ASN A 22 -13.17 19.98 -25.75
CA ASN A 22 -14.49 19.39 -25.50
C ASN A 22 -14.64 17.97 -26.11
N LYS A 23 -13.63 17.43 -26.83
CA LYS A 23 -13.75 16.09 -27.45
C LYS A 23 -13.60 14.94 -26.47
N VAL A 24 -12.86 15.13 -25.37
CA VAL A 24 -12.66 14.04 -24.38
C VAL A 24 -13.94 13.81 -23.59
N HIS A 25 -14.68 14.87 -23.28
CA HIS A 25 -15.92 14.77 -22.50
C HIS A 25 -17.08 14.16 -23.30
N SER A 26 -17.17 14.44 -24.61
CA SER A 26 -18.21 13.84 -25.46
C SER A 26 -18.02 12.33 -25.64
N GLN A 27 -16.78 11.84 -25.72
CA GLN A 27 -16.50 10.42 -25.88
C GLN A 27 -16.81 9.57 -24.64
N GLN A 28 -16.74 10.16 -23.44
CA GLN A 28 -17.19 9.50 -22.20
C GLN A 28 -18.71 9.43 -22.12
N LEU A 29 -19.40 10.51 -22.50
CA LEU A 29 -20.87 10.56 -22.48
C LEU A 29 -21.48 9.61 -23.53
N ASP A 30 -20.88 9.51 -24.71
CA ASP A 30 -21.32 8.60 -25.77
C ASP A 30 -21.13 7.11 -25.38
N LYS A 31 -20.08 6.79 -24.61
CA LYS A 31 -19.90 5.44 -24.06
C LYS A 31 -20.94 5.11 -22.99
N MET A 32 -21.23 6.05 -22.08
CA MET A 32 -22.26 5.84 -21.04
C MET A 32 -23.66 5.64 -21.64
N ASN A 33 -24.02 6.44 -22.66
CA ASN A 33 -25.30 6.30 -23.36
C ASN A 33 -25.40 4.98 -24.15
N LEU A 34 -24.27 4.47 -24.67
CA LEU A 34 -24.22 3.16 -25.31
C LEU A 34 -24.51 2.04 -24.30
N TYR A 35 -23.97 2.12 -23.07
CA TYR A 35 -24.24 1.13 -22.02
C TYR A 35 -25.72 1.12 -21.58
N GLU A 36 -26.36 2.28 -21.43
CA GLU A 36 -27.80 2.36 -21.12
C GLU A 36 -28.68 1.79 -22.25
N SER A 37 -28.26 1.93 -23.51
CA SER A 37 -29.04 1.46 -24.67
C SER A 37 -29.03 -0.06 -24.88
N LEU A 38 -28.13 -0.79 -24.21
CA LEU A 38 -27.92 -2.23 -24.42
C LEU A 38 -28.75 -3.13 -23.49
N ASP A 39 -29.61 -2.56 -22.65
CA ASP A 39 -30.47 -3.29 -21.68
C ASP A 39 -29.68 -4.36 -20.88
N ILE A 40 -28.41 -4.03 -20.58
CA ILE A 40 -27.57 -4.85 -19.73
C ILE A 40 -28.14 -4.69 -18.32
N GLN A 41 -28.97 -5.67 -17.93
CA GLN A 41 -29.35 -5.85 -16.54
C GLN A 41 -28.04 -5.89 -15.74
N HIS A 42 -27.79 -4.84 -14.94
CA HIS A 42 -26.81 -4.92 -13.86
C HIS A 42 -27.31 -5.99 -12.89
N THR A 43 -27.01 -7.25 -13.19
CA THR A 43 -26.98 -8.30 -12.19
C THR A 43 -26.13 -7.76 -11.07
N ALA A 44 -26.74 -7.60 -9.90
CA ALA A 44 -26.08 -7.13 -8.68
C ALA A 44 -24.70 -7.78 -8.63
N SER A 45 -23.67 -6.93 -8.70
CA SER A 45 -22.28 -7.31 -8.66
C SER A 45 -22.14 -8.36 -7.57
N THR A 46 -21.72 -9.57 -7.92
CA THR A 46 -21.35 -10.55 -6.92
C THR A 46 -20.20 -9.93 -6.16
N ARG A 47 -20.49 -9.46 -4.94
CA ARG A 47 -19.56 -8.82 -4.00
C ARG A 47 -18.16 -9.39 -4.19
N SER A 48 -17.23 -8.59 -4.71
CA SER A 48 -15.88 -9.08 -4.99
C SER A 48 -15.13 -9.19 -3.66
N ASP A 49 -14.64 -10.39 -3.34
CA ASP A 49 -13.85 -10.64 -2.12
C ASP A 49 -12.54 -9.84 -2.17
N LEU A 50 -12.17 -9.24 -1.03
CA LEU A 50 -10.88 -8.57 -0.87
C LEU A 50 -9.89 -9.55 -0.22
N SER A 51 -8.74 -9.73 -0.87
CA SER A 51 -7.62 -10.48 -0.32
C SER A 51 -6.43 -9.56 -0.09
N TYR A 52 -5.80 -9.68 1.08
CA TYR A 52 -4.57 -8.95 1.40
C TYR A 52 -3.36 -9.75 0.93
N ALA A 53 -2.45 -9.10 0.21
CA ALA A 53 -1.16 -9.64 -0.18
C ALA A 53 -0.22 -9.85 1.00
N GLY A 54 -0.38 -9.09 2.09
CA GLY A 54 0.42 -9.24 3.30
C GLY A 54 0.08 -8.25 4.40
N ILE A 55 0.74 -8.42 5.54
CA ILE A 55 0.78 -7.44 6.63
C ILE A 55 2.09 -6.67 6.49
N LEU A 56 2.04 -5.33 6.53
CA LEU A 56 3.23 -4.49 6.50
C LEU A 56 3.77 -4.26 7.90
N CYS A 57 5.08 -4.33 8.01
CA CYS A 57 5.88 -4.00 9.18
C CYS A 57 6.78 -2.79 8.88
N SER A 58 7.18 -2.05 9.92
CA SER A 58 8.10 -0.93 9.72
C SER A 58 9.45 -1.45 9.22
N GLY A 59 9.94 -0.85 8.14
CA GLY A 59 11.17 -1.24 7.45
C GLY A 59 10.96 -2.19 6.27
N ASP A 60 9.72 -2.61 6.02
CA ASP A 60 9.42 -3.48 4.88
C ASP A 60 9.85 -2.86 3.55
N ASN A 61 10.32 -3.72 2.65
CA ASN A 61 10.78 -3.37 1.31
C ASN A 61 10.31 -4.46 0.33
N ILE A 62 9.10 -4.30 -0.17
CA ILE A 62 8.35 -5.33 -0.90
C ILE A 62 8.39 -5.06 -2.39
N ILE A 63 8.81 -6.06 -3.17
CA ILE A 63 8.66 -6.05 -4.63
C ILE A 63 7.31 -6.70 -4.97
N GLY A 64 6.43 -5.93 -5.61
CA GLY A 64 5.11 -6.37 -6.01
C GLY A 64 4.83 -6.15 -7.50
N ALA A 65 3.63 -6.54 -7.92
CA ALA A 65 3.13 -6.33 -9.27
C ALA A 65 1.71 -5.77 -9.22
N ALA A 66 1.40 -4.81 -10.09
CA ALA A 66 0.07 -4.25 -10.25
C ALA A 66 -0.60 -4.72 -11.54
N THR A 67 -1.92 -4.76 -11.52
CA THR A 67 -2.73 -4.98 -12.72
C THR A 67 -2.74 -3.70 -13.57
N PRO A 68 -2.45 -3.75 -14.89
CA PRO A 68 -2.51 -2.58 -15.76
C PRO A 68 -3.88 -1.90 -15.78
N TYR A 69 -3.88 -0.57 -15.75
CA TYR A 69 -5.05 0.31 -15.78
C TYR A 69 -6.10 -0.03 -14.70
N SER A 70 -5.64 -0.38 -13.51
CA SER A 70 -6.51 -0.90 -12.44
C SER A 70 -7.16 0.17 -11.58
N TYR A 71 -6.85 1.47 -11.73
CA TYR A 71 -7.39 2.52 -10.84
C TYR A 71 -8.93 2.55 -10.72
N GLY A 72 -9.65 2.16 -11.78
CA GLY A 72 -11.12 2.09 -11.81
C GLY A 72 -11.69 0.74 -11.40
N TYR A 73 -10.83 -0.23 -11.06
CA TYR A 73 -11.18 -1.64 -10.82
C TYR A 73 -10.58 -2.11 -9.50
N PRO A 74 -11.25 -1.84 -8.36
CA PRO A 74 -10.72 -2.17 -7.03
C PRO A 74 -10.45 -3.65 -6.80
N ASP A 75 -11.11 -4.54 -7.54
CA ASP A 75 -10.83 -5.97 -7.58
C ASP A 75 -9.47 -6.32 -8.22
N GLY A 76 -8.89 -5.40 -9.00
CA GLY A 76 -7.56 -5.52 -9.61
C GLY A 76 -6.42 -4.89 -8.79
N TRP A 77 -6.71 -4.28 -7.63
CA TRP A 77 -5.71 -3.63 -6.78
C TRP A 77 -4.93 -4.65 -5.94
N THR A 78 -3.72 -4.28 -5.52
CA THR A 78 -3.00 -5.00 -4.47
C THR A 78 -3.29 -4.37 -3.12
N TYR A 79 -3.75 -5.18 -2.15
CA TYR A 79 -4.06 -4.70 -0.81
C TYR A 79 -3.02 -5.20 0.18
N TYR A 80 -2.53 -4.31 1.03
CA TYR A 80 -1.80 -4.66 2.24
C TYR A 80 -2.54 -4.10 3.44
N LYS A 81 -2.21 -4.59 4.62
CA LYS A 81 -2.71 -4.02 5.88
C LYS A 81 -1.59 -3.86 6.89
N PHE A 82 -1.73 -2.93 7.81
CA PHE A 82 -0.82 -2.78 8.93
C PHE A 82 -1.56 -2.26 10.15
N PHE A 83 -0.99 -2.48 11.32
CA PHE A 83 -1.49 -1.88 12.54
C PHE A 83 -0.70 -0.61 12.85
N GLY A 84 -1.39 0.48 13.18
CA GLY A 84 -0.76 1.74 13.53
C GLY A 84 -1.43 2.39 14.74
N GLY A 85 -0.68 3.18 15.48
CA GLY A 85 -1.15 4.01 16.58
C GLY A 85 -1.61 5.39 16.11
N ALA A 86 -2.61 5.97 16.77
CA ALA A 86 -2.97 7.36 16.56
C ALA A 86 -1.77 8.27 16.90
N GLY A 87 -1.40 9.13 15.96
CA GLY A 87 -0.26 10.03 16.06
C GLY A 87 1.06 9.45 15.52
N ASP A 88 1.09 8.20 15.07
CA ASP A 88 2.26 7.66 14.37
C ASP A 88 2.47 8.44 13.07
N ASP A 89 3.69 8.91 12.83
CA ASP A 89 4.11 9.51 11.57
C ASP A 89 4.71 8.41 10.69
N ILE A 90 3.94 7.99 9.68
CA ILE A 90 4.31 6.90 8.79
C ILE A 90 4.84 7.46 7.48
N ASP A 91 5.85 6.82 6.91
CA ASP A 91 6.36 7.12 5.58
C ASP A 91 6.11 5.93 4.67
N ILE A 92 5.39 6.17 3.57
CA ILE A 92 5.08 5.17 2.54
C ILE A 92 5.65 5.68 1.22
N ASN A 93 6.63 4.96 0.67
CA ASN A 93 7.21 5.21 -0.64
C ASN A 93 6.92 4.04 -1.56
N LEU A 94 6.28 4.31 -2.70
CA LEU A 94 5.96 3.30 -3.70
C LEU A 94 6.60 3.71 -5.03
N VAL A 95 7.69 3.05 -5.39
CA VAL A 95 8.55 3.42 -6.52
C VAL A 95 8.36 2.42 -7.66
N ARG A 96 8.15 2.90 -8.89
CA ARG A 96 8.00 2.00 -10.05
C ARG A 96 9.33 1.31 -10.38
N ILE A 97 9.30 0.00 -10.63
CA ILE A 97 10.43 -0.76 -11.19
C ILE A 97 10.25 -0.86 -12.71
N THR A 98 9.03 -1.19 -13.15
CA THR A 98 8.66 -1.17 -14.57
C THR A 98 8.26 0.25 -14.96
N CYS A 99 9.00 0.87 -15.88
CA CYS A 99 8.87 2.29 -16.20
C CYS A 99 7.61 2.68 -16.98
N GLU A 100 6.81 1.69 -17.38
CA GLU A 100 5.52 1.83 -18.04
C GLU A 100 4.33 1.85 -17.08
N MET A 101 4.56 1.66 -15.78
CA MET A 101 3.57 1.81 -14.73
C MET A 101 3.50 3.26 -14.27
N ASP A 102 2.32 3.75 -13.90
CA ASP A 102 2.13 4.97 -13.12
C ASP A 102 1.51 4.59 -11.78
N PRO A 103 2.33 4.29 -10.76
CA PRO A 103 1.82 3.79 -9.50
C PRO A 103 1.05 4.87 -8.74
N ALA A 104 -0.04 4.46 -8.09
CA ALA A 104 -0.72 5.26 -7.10
C ALA A 104 -1.18 4.38 -5.93
N TYR A 105 -1.49 5.01 -4.80
CA TYR A 105 -2.10 4.30 -3.69
C TYR A 105 -3.17 5.11 -2.96
N VAL A 106 -4.05 4.39 -2.26
CA VAL A 106 -4.99 4.93 -1.29
C VAL A 106 -4.74 4.27 0.05
N LEU A 107 -4.74 5.09 1.10
CA LEU A 107 -4.72 4.65 2.48
C LEU A 107 -6.12 4.77 3.08
N TYR A 108 -6.56 3.70 3.74
CA TYR A 108 -7.80 3.64 4.51
C TYR A 108 -7.52 3.25 5.96
N PHE A 109 -8.35 3.71 6.89
CA PHE A 109 -8.46 3.14 8.22
C PHE A 109 -9.54 2.04 8.23
N GLY A 110 -9.23 0.90 8.83
CA GLY A 110 -10.06 -0.30 8.85
C GLY A 110 -9.55 -1.43 7.96
N THR A 111 -10.29 -2.54 7.98
CA THR A 111 -10.11 -3.69 7.08
C THR A 111 -11.47 -4.09 6.52
N SER A 112 -11.51 -4.46 5.25
CA SER A 112 -12.70 -5.01 4.59
C SER A 112 -12.46 -6.44 4.12
N ALA A 113 -13.55 -7.21 3.99
CA ALA A 113 -13.58 -8.51 3.30
C ALA A 113 -14.03 -8.39 1.84
N THR A 114 -14.37 -7.18 1.38
CA THR A 114 -14.84 -6.89 0.03
C THR A 114 -14.19 -5.66 -0.58
N THR A 115 -14.12 -5.62 -1.91
CA THR A 115 -13.70 -4.44 -2.67
C THR A 115 -14.87 -3.51 -3.03
N ASP A 116 -16.12 -3.91 -2.72
CA ASP A 116 -17.32 -3.14 -3.01
C ASP A 116 -17.26 -1.75 -2.36
N GLY A 117 -17.44 -0.72 -3.19
CA GLY A 117 -17.43 0.68 -2.74
C GLY A 117 -16.04 1.27 -2.50
N ASN A 118 -14.96 0.52 -2.72
CA ASN A 118 -13.61 1.07 -2.68
C ASN A 118 -13.40 2.03 -3.86
N SER A 119 -12.70 3.15 -3.63
CA SER A 119 -12.42 4.11 -4.71
C SER A 119 -11.15 4.91 -4.47
N ALA A 120 -10.42 5.22 -5.56
CA ALA A 120 -9.24 6.08 -5.51
C ALA A 120 -9.54 7.47 -4.94
N PHE A 121 -10.79 7.92 -5.09
CA PHE A 121 -11.22 9.27 -4.74
C PHE A 121 -12.27 9.25 -3.62
N ILE A 122 -12.09 10.16 -2.66
CA ILE A 122 -12.95 10.28 -1.48
C ILE A 122 -14.44 10.46 -1.84
N TYR A 123 -14.77 11.18 -2.90
CA TYR A 123 -16.15 11.49 -3.28
C TYR A 123 -16.92 10.31 -3.88
N THR A 124 -16.21 9.28 -4.32
CA THR A 124 -16.77 8.06 -4.92
C THR A 124 -16.56 6.84 -4.04
N HIS A 125 -15.90 7.00 -2.89
CA HIS A 125 -15.72 5.95 -1.90
C HIS A 125 -17.00 5.76 -1.08
N SER A 126 -17.46 4.51 -0.97
CA SER A 126 -18.68 4.13 -0.26
C SER A 126 -18.56 2.84 0.54
N ASN A 127 -17.37 2.24 0.64
CA ASN A 127 -17.18 1.05 1.48
C ASN A 127 -17.36 1.43 2.97
N PRO A 128 -18.32 0.80 3.69
CA PRO A 128 -18.59 1.14 5.09
C PRO A 128 -17.52 0.65 6.08
N ASP A 129 -16.70 -0.33 5.70
CA ASP A 129 -15.68 -0.94 6.55
C ASP A 129 -14.34 -0.17 6.50
N LEU A 130 -14.18 0.70 5.51
CA LEU A 130 -12.95 1.47 5.24
C LEU A 130 -13.22 2.97 5.29
N THR A 131 -12.52 3.68 6.17
CA THR A 131 -12.53 5.15 6.20
C THR A 131 -11.38 5.68 5.37
N TYR A 132 -11.69 6.48 4.33
CA TYR A 132 -10.69 7.09 3.46
C TYR A 132 -9.75 8.03 4.25
N ILE A 133 -8.43 7.86 4.09
CA ILE A 133 -7.42 8.72 4.73
C ILE A 133 -6.70 9.59 3.70
N ALA A 134 -6.09 8.98 2.68
CA ALA A 134 -5.24 9.70 1.74
C ALA A 134 -5.13 8.99 0.38
N PHE A 135 -4.86 9.77 -0.67
CA PHE A 135 -4.42 9.29 -1.99
C PHE A 135 -3.10 9.95 -2.38
N ARG A 136 -2.22 9.20 -3.05
CA ARG A 136 -0.88 9.61 -3.50
C ARG A 136 -0.59 9.05 -4.89
N ASP A 137 0.17 9.81 -5.67
CA ASP A 137 0.44 9.55 -7.11
C ASP A 137 1.79 10.18 -7.53
N ASP A 138 1.98 11.48 -7.30
CA ASP A 138 3.08 12.26 -7.90
C ASP A 138 3.96 13.03 -6.90
N GLN A 139 4.42 12.41 -5.82
CA GLN A 139 5.17 13.12 -4.75
C GLN A 139 6.69 12.94 -4.80
N VAL A 140 7.16 11.82 -5.36
CA VAL A 140 8.56 11.43 -5.42
C VAL A 140 9.05 11.59 -6.86
N PRO A 141 10.15 12.30 -7.11
CA PRO A 141 10.65 12.47 -8.48
C PRO A 141 10.82 11.12 -9.18
N ARG A 142 10.36 11.05 -10.43
CA ARG A 142 10.49 9.85 -11.26
C ARG A 142 11.91 9.28 -11.21
N PRO A 143 12.07 7.95 -11.13
CA PRO A 143 13.38 7.33 -11.20
C PRO A 143 14.14 7.69 -12.47
N ALA A 144 15.43 8.01 -12.33
CA ALA A 144 16.27 8.44 -13.46
C ALA A 144 16.37 7.37 -14.57
N TYR A 145 16.30 6.09 -14.22
CA TYR A 145 16.32 4.98 -15.20
C TYR A 145 15.03 4.90 -16.04
N CYS A 146 13.96 5.56 -15.63
CA CYS A 146 12.75 5.72 -16.43
C CYS A 146 12.77 6.98 -17.32
N ALA A 147 13.91 7.66 -17.42
CA ALA A 147 14.04 8.78 -18.35
C ALA A 147 13.86 8.31 -19.81
N GLY A 148 12.88 8.90 -20.50
CA GLY A 148 12.60 8.62 -21.92
C GLY A 148 11.60 7.49 -22.16
N THR A 149 10.98 6.94 -21.11
CA THR A 149 9.81 6.07 -21.27
C THR A 149 8.54 6.88 -21.51
N CYS A 150 7.44 6.20 -21.80
CA CYS A 150 6.17 6.86 -22.12
C CYS A 150 5.55 7.65 -20.96
N PHE A 151 6.06 7.51 -19.73
CA PHE A 151 5.63 8.34 -18.58
C PHE A 151 6.72 9.23 -18.03
N ALA A 152 6.35 10.49 -17.83
CA ALA A 152 7.16 11.52 -17.19
C ALA A 152 6.66 11.89 -15.79
N TYR A 153 5.69 11.13 -15.25
CA TYR A 153 5.08 11.36 -13.96
C TYR A 153 5.97 10.86 -12.81
N ALA A 154 5.73 11.45 -11.64
CA ALA A 154 6.42 11.15 -10.40
C ALA A 154 5.83 9.87 -9.78
N ASP A 155 6.47 9.37 -8.74
CA ASP A 155 6.01 8.22 -7.97
C ASP A 155 5.31 8.67 -6.67
N PRO A 156 4.41 7.85 -6.12
CA PRO A 156 3.68 8.18 -4.91
C PRO A 156 4.58 8.01 -3.68
N GLY A 157 4.55 9.02 -2.82
CA GLY A 157 5.23 9.01 -1.54
C GLY A 157 4.56 9.95 -0.56
N SER A 158 4.55 9.61 0.73
CA SER A 158 4.22 10.61 1.75
C SER A 158 4.48 10.20 3.17
N ASP A 159 4.75 11.23 3.97
CA ASP A 159 4.52 11.25 5.39
C ASP A 159 3.01 11.42 5.70
N VAL A 160 2.45 10.52 6.50
CA VAL A 160 1.07 10.57 6.98
C VAL A 160 1.04 10.40 8.49
N THR A 161 0.48 11.37 9.21
CA THR A 161 0.16 11.18 10.63
C THR A 161 -1.16 10.40 10.75
N LEU A 162 -1.12 9.26 11.43
CA LEU A 162 -2.28 8.39 11.58
C LEU A 162 -3.33 9.00 12.53
N PRO A 163 -4.62 9.14 12.14
CA PRO A 163 -5.62 9.79 12.98
C PRO A 163 -6.16 8.89 14.10
N SER A 164 -6.02 7.57 13.98
CA SER A 164 -6.64 6.58 14.85
C SER A 164 -5.71 5.40 15.14
N THR A 165 -5.86 4.75 16.28
CA THR A 165 -5.18 3.47 16.56
C THR A 165 -6.01 2.33 15.99
N GLY A 166 -5.40 1.45 15.20
CA GLY A 166 -6.06 0.26 14.66
C GLY A 166 -5.42 -0.25 13.38
N TRP A 167 -6.16 -1.10 12.68
CA TRP A 167 -5.77 -1.59 11.36
C TRP A 167 -5.99 -0.54 10.28
N TYR A 168 -5.07 -0.48 9.35
CA TYR A 168 -5.12 0.31 8.12
C TYR A 168 -5.03 -0.62 6.91
N THR A 169 -5.66 -0.21 5.82
CA THR A 169 -5.58 -0.87 4.51
C THR A 169 -4.87 0.05 3.53
N LEU A 170 -3.79 -0.43 2.93
CA LEU A 170 -3.07 0.25 1.85
C LEU A 170 -3.43 -0.44 0.53
N ALA A 171 -4.05 0.28 -0.39
CA ALA A 171 -4.44 -0.22 -1.69
C ALA A 171 -3.58 0.41 -2.80
N LEU A 172 -2.90 -0.43 -3.58
CA LEU A 172 -1.97 -0.03 -4.62
C LEU A 172 -2.51 -0.43 -5.98
N PHE A 173 -2.32 0.44 -6.97
CA PHE A 173 -2.80 0.20 -8.32
C PHE A 173 -1.96 0.95 -9.35
N ASP A 174 -2.18 0.56 -10.60
CA ASP A 174 -1.70 1.30 -11.75
C ASP A 174 -2.74 2.38 -12.12
N TYR A 175 -2.37 3.64 -11.94
CA TYR A 175 -3.20 4.78 -12.28
C TYR A 175 -3.36 4.89 -13.80
N VAL A 176 -2.24 4.86 -14.50
CA VAL A 176 -2.16 4.85 -15.97
C VAL A 176 -0.96 4.02 -16.38
N SER A 177 -1.08 3.15 -17.38
CA SER A 177 0.09 2.47 -17.97
C SER A 177 0.23 2.70 -19.46
N CYS A 178 1.32 2.23 -20.05
CA CYS A 178 1.61 2.33 -21.47
C CYS A 178 2.27 1.04 -21.97
N GLY A 179 2.24 0.81 -23.28
CA GLY A 179 3.05 -0.25 -23.89
C GLY A 179 2.58 -1.69 -23.68
N GLY A 180 1.48 -1.94 -22.94
CA GLY A 180 0.90 -3.29 -22.79
C GLY A 180 1.84 -4.29 -22.10
N VAL A 181 2.83 -3.80 -21.35
CA VAL A 181 3.77 -4.63 -20.60
C VAL A 181 3.14 -5.12 -19.30
N SER A 182 3.40 -6.38 -18.99
CA SER A 182 3.03 -7.05 -17.75
C SER A 182 4.16 -8.03 -17.39
N PRO A 183 4.61 -8.10 -16.13
CA PRO A 183 4.06 -7.40 -14.97
C PRO A 183 4.51 -5.93 -14.84
N LEU A 184 3.64 -5.09 -14.28
CA LEU A 184 3.97 -3.74 -13.84
C LEU A 184 4.52 -3.82 -12.41
N LEU A 185 5.85 -3.83 -12.29
CA LEU A 185 6.54 -4.05 -11.03
C LEU A 185 6.75 -2.75 -10.27
N TYR A 186 6.67 -2.83 -8.95
CA TYR A 186 6.96 -1.73 -8.03
C TYR A 186 7.77 -2.22 -6.83
N ASN A 187 8.39 -1.26 -6.14
CA ASN A 187 8.98 -1.44 -4.82
C ASN A 187 8.22 -0.58 -3.80
N LEU A 188 7.67 -1.22 -2.78
CA LEU A 188 6.97 -0.58 -1.67
C LEU A 188 7.89 -0.57 -0.44
N ASN A 189 8.21 0.63 0.06
CA ASN A 189 8.89 0.82 1.33
C ASN A 189 7.95 1.51 2.33
N VAL A 190 7.85 0.95 3.53
CA VAL A 190 7.03 1.52 4.61
C VAL A 190 7.84 1.63 5.89
N SER A 191 7.75 2.77 6.56
CA SER A 191 8.38 3.00 7.86
C SER A 191 7.48 3.84 8.78
N GLY A 192 7.84 3.94 10.06
CA GLY A 192 7.10 4.76 11.03
C GLY A 192 5.80 4.13 11.56
N ILE A 193 5.44 2.93 11.10
CA ILE A 193 4.34 2.14 11.68
C ILE A 193 4.81 1.37 12.91
N ALA A 194 3.88 1.04 13.83
CA ALA A 194 4.17 0.11 14.91
C ALA A 194 4.74 -1.20 14.34
N GLY A 195 5.87 -1.68 14.88
CA GLY A 195 6.46 -2.94 14.44
C GLY A 195 5.44 -4.08 14.59
N CYS A 196 5.43 -5.03 13.64
CA CYS A 196 4.52 -6.16 13.67
C CYS A 196 4.59 -6.87 15.03
N THR A 197 3.46 -7.24 15.62
CA THR A 197 3.45 -8.05 16.83
C THR A 197 3.60 -9.53 16.47
N ILE A 198 4.09 -10.32 17.42
CA ILE A 198 4.10 -11.76 17.29
C ILE A 198 2.65 -12.25 17.43
N VAL A 199 2.15 -12.96 16.43
CA VAL A 199 0.81 -13.58 16.39
C VAL A 199 0.98 -15.09 16.25
N ILE A 200 0.38 -15.87 17.14
CA ILE A 200 0.43 -17.33 17.13
C ILE A 200 -0.99 -17.86 17.01
N ASP A 201 -1.33 -18.46 15.87
CA ASP A 201 -2.65 -19.07 15.63
C ASP A 201 -3.83 -18.13 15.96
N GLY A 202 -3.71 -16.87 15.48
CA GLY A 202 -4.69 -15.81 15.74
C GLY A 202 -4.63 -15.16 17.13
N CYS A 203 -3.77 -15.64 18.03
CA CYS A 203 -3.50 -14.99 19.32
C CYS A 203 -2.40 -13.94 19.16
N ASP A 204 -2.77 -12.66 19.24
CA ASP A 204 -1.82 -11.54 19.29
C ASP A 204 -1.17 -11.46 20.68
N THR A 205 0.15 -11.55 20.73
CA THR A 205 0.93 -11.50 21.97
C THR A 205 1.14 -10.08 22.48
N TYR A 206 0.88 -9.07 21.64
CA TYR A 206 1.25 -7.66 21.84
C TYR A 206 2.76 -7.42 22.02
N VAL A 207 3.58 -8.43 21.73
CA VAL A 207 5.04 -8.31 21.76
C VAL A 207 5.51 -7.95 20.37
N THR A 208 6.23 -6.83 20.22
CA THR A 208 6.81 -6.43 18.94
C THR A 208 7.80 -7.50 18.45
N SER A 209 7.51 -8.04 17.28
CA SER A 209 8.41 -8.88 16.49
C SER A 209 9.58 -8.03 16.01
N GLN A 210 10.78 -8.40 16.45
CA GLN A 210 12.02 -7.75 16.05
C GLN A 210 12.65 -8.48 14.87
N ILE A 211 13.36 -7.75 14.01
CA ILE A 211 14.21 -8.33 12.96
C ILE A 211 15.55 -8.73 13.59
N LEU A 212 15.92 -10.01 13.47
CA LEU A 212 17.19 -10.59 13.92
C LEU A 212 18.06 -10.92 12.70
N GLU A 213 19.34 -11.24 12.93
CA GLU A 213 20.25 -11.68 11.84
C GLU A 213 19.74 -12.94 11.11
N THR A 214 18.93 -13.76 11.78
CA THR A 214 18.37 -15.01 11.26
C THR A 214 16.94 -14.89 10.72
N GLY A 215 16.37 -13.69 10.66
CA GLY A 215 14.96 -13.44 10.32
C GLY A 215 14.20 -12.74 11.45
N SER A 216 12.91 -12.49 11.26
CA SER A 216 12.06 -11.90 12.30
C SER A 216 11.69 -12.91 13.39
N MET A 217 11.34 -12.41 14.59
CA MET A 217 10.82 -13.26 15.65
C MET A 217 9.56 -14.04 15.23
N GLN A 218 8.68 -13.42 14.44
CA GLN A 218 7.50 -14.10 13.87
C GLN A 218 7.90 -15.26 12.96
N GLU A 219 8.80 -15.04 12.01
CA GLU A 219 9.26 -16.08 11.07
C GLU A 219 9.88 -17.28 11.81
N LEU A 220 10.63 -17.03 12.89
CA LEU A 220 11.22 -18.09 13.70
C LEU A 220 10.14 -18.90 14.44
N ILE A 221 9.05 -18.27 14.88
CA ILE A 221 7.90 -18.95 15.48
C ILE A 221 7.12 -19.75 14.43
N ASP A 222 6.91 -19.19 13.24
CA ASP A 222 6.26 -19.89 12.13
C ASP A 222 7.06 -21.15 11.75
N MET A 223 8.39 -21.06 11.72
CA MET A 223 9.28 -22.20 11.50
C MET A 223 9.14 -23.28 12.60
N CYS A 224 8.90 -22.88 13.86
CA CYS A 224 8.56 -23.83 14.91
C CYS A 224 7.26 -24.58 14.59
N ALA A 225 6.24 -23.89 14.07
CA ALA A 225 4.96 -24.51 13.72
C ALA A 225 5.10 -25.48 12.54
N GLU A 226 5.84 -25.08 11.50
CA GLU A 226 6.08 -25.91 10.31
C GLU A 226 6.85 -27.21 10.61
N THR A 227 7.81 -27.15 11.54
CA THR A 227 8.70 -28.29 11.84
C THR A 227 8.22 -29.17 13.00
N ALA A 228 7.27 -28.68 13.80
CA ALA A 228 6.75 -29.41 14.96
C ALA A 228 5.88 -30.61 14.52
N ARG A 229 6.21 -31.80 15.06
CA ARG A 229 5.42 -33.03 14.80
C ARG A 229 4.15 -33.13 15.64
N ASN A 230 4.01 -32.29 16.65
CA ASN A 230 2.87 -32.21 17.56
C ASN A 230 2.94 -30.90 18.36
N HIS A 231 1.84 -30.54 19.01
CA HIS A 231 1.73 -29.33 19.83
C HIS A 231 2.85 -29.18 20.86
N GLY A 232 3.18 -30.26 21.58
CA GLY A 232 4.25 -30.23 22.58
C GLY A 232 5.63 -29.91 22.02
N ALA A 233 5.90 -30.30 20.77
CA ALA A 233 7.13 -29.96 20.06
C ALA A 233 7.14 -28.47 19.66
N PHE A 234 6.00 -27.95 19.20
CA PHE A 234 5.83 -26.53 18.87
C PHE A 234 6.07 -25.65 20.10
N VAL A 235 5.32 -25.88 21.19
CA VAL A 235 5.45 -25.13 22.45
C VAL A 235 6.88 -25.18 22.99
N ARG A 236 7.55 -26.33 22.89
CA ARG A 236 8.95 -26.47 23.31
C ARG A 236 9.90 -25.65 22.43
N CYS A 237 9.69 -25.63 21.12
CA CYS A 237 10.48 -24.83 20.19
C CYS A 237 10.35 -23.33 20.51
N VAL A 238 9.11 -22.84 20.68
CA VAL A 238 8.83 -21.45 21.08
C VAL A 238 9.44 -21.13 22.46
N ALA A 239 9.41 -22.09 23.39
CA ALA A 239 10.04 -21.92 24.70
C ALA A 239 11.57 -21.76 24.59
N HIS A 240 12.24 -22.45 23.66
CA HIS A 240 13.66 -22.26 23.41
C HIS A 240 13.93 -20.86 22.86
N LEU A 241 13.26 -20.47 21.77
CA LEU A 241 13.39 -19.13 21.18
C LEU A 241 13.20 -18.02 22.22
N THR A 242 12.09 -18.05 22.96
CA THR A 242 11.79 -17.00 23.95
C THR A 242 12.71 -17.01 25.17
N ASN A 243 13.34 -18.14 25.51
CA ASN A 243 14.39 -18.16 26.53
C ASN A 243 15.65 -17.45 26.03
N ASP A 244 16.05 -17.72 24.79
CA ASP A 244 17.25 -17.14 24.18
C ASP A 244 17.05 -15.63 23.98
N TRP A 245 15.91 -15.20 23.41
CA TRP A 245 15.57 -13.79 23.25
C TRP A 245 15.54 -13.03 24.58
N ARG A 246 15.04 -13.65 25.65
CA ARG A 246 15.06 -13.04 26.98
C ARG A 246 16.48 -12.95 27.55
N ALA A 247 17.31 -13.96 27.32
CA ALA A 247 18.71 -13.96 27.77
C ALA A 247 19.54 -12.89 27.05
N GLU A 248 19.22 -12.61 25.78
CA GLU A 248 19.82 -11.56 24.95
C GLU A 248 19.26 -10.16 25.22
N GLY A 249 18.18 -10.06 26.01
CA GLY A 249 17.52 -8.80 26.34
C GLY A 249 16.63 -8.25 25.22
N LEU A 250 16.29 -9.08 24.23
CA LEU A 250 15.37 -8.71 23.16
C LEU A 250 13.92 -8.65 23.66
N ILE A 251 13.55 -9.50 24.62
CA ILE A 251 12.23 -9.47 25.28
C ILE A 251 12.39 -9.53 26.79
N THR A 252 11.39 -9.00 27.49
CA THR A 252 11.21 -9.07 28.93
C THR A 252 10.64 -10.43 29.37
N GLY A 253 10.66 -10.68 30.69
CA GLY A 253 10.00 -11.87 31.25
C GLY A 253 8.48 -11.89 31.05
N GLU A 254 7.85 -10.71 31.01
CA GLU A 254 6.42 -10.53 30.78
C GLU A 254 6.04 -10.82 29.32
N GLU A 255 6.78 -10.25 28.37
CA GLU A 255 6.63 -10.50 26.94
C GLU A 255 6.83 -11.98 26.60
N LYS A 256 7.85 -12.62 27.20
CA LYS A 256 8.00 -14.08 27.11
C LYS A 256 6.74 -14.81 27.60
N GLY A 257 6.17 -14.38 28.72
CA GLY A 257 4.95 -14.96 29.26
C GLY A 257 3.77 -14.85 28.30
N ALA A 258 3.60 -13.69 27.65
CA ALA A 258 2.55 -13.46 26.66
C ALA A 258 2.71 -14.36 25.43
N ILE A 259 3.93 -14.45 24.88
CA ILE A 259 4.23 -15.34 23.74
C ILE A 259 3.94 -16.81 24.10
N MET A 260 4.42 -17.25 25.26
CA MET A 260 4.20 -18.63 25.72
C MET A 260 2.75 -18.95 26.03
N ALA A 261 1.96 -17.96 26.48
CA ALA A 261 0.53 -18.14 26.70
C ALA A 261 -0.20 -18.42 25.39
N CYS A 262 0.03 -17.59 24.36
CA CYS A 262 -0.53 -17.82 23.02
C CYS A 262 -0.09 -19.17 22.44
N ALA A 263 1.20 -19.50 22.52
CA ALA A 263 1.72 -20.77 22.04
C ALA A 263 1.14 -21.99 22.78
N ALA A 264 0.86 -21.88 24.08
CA ALA A 264 0.29 -22.99 24.83
C ALA A 264 -1.17 -23.30 24.43
N THR A 265 -1.90 -22.29 23.98
CA THR A 265 -3.33 -22.39 23.62
C THR A 265 -3.61 -22.57 22.13
N SER A 266 -2.60 -22.43 21.27
CA SER A 266 -2.74 -22.65 19.82
C SER A 266 -3.02 -24.12 19.49
N GLY A 267 -3.80 -24.41 18.44
CA GLY A 267 -4.12 -25.78 18.05
C GLY A 267 -5.32 -25.93 17.14
#